data_AF-A0A832AZG9-F1
#
_entry.id   AF-A0A832AZG9-F1
#
_cell.length_a   1.000
_cell.length_b   1.000
_cell.length_c   1.000
_cell.angle_alpha   90.00
_cell.angle_beta   90.00
_cell.angle_gamma   90.00
#
_symmetry.space_group_name_H-M   'P 1'
#
loop_
_entity.id
_entity.type
_entity.pdbx_description
1 polymer ?
#
loop_
_entity_poly.entity_id
_entity_poly.type
_entity_poly.pdbx_seq_one_letter_code
_entity_poly.pdbx_strand_id
1 'polypeptide(L)' 'AEVFTGRPGVYVPIKETVRGFREILEGKHDEIPEQHFYMAGTIDEVVERYEKDKAGRNG' A
#
# COMPACT_ATOMS: atom_id res chain seq x y z
N ALA A 1 1.86 13.23 -13.58
CA ALA A 1 2.76 13.24 -12.41
C ALA A 1 4.11 12.62 -12.75
N GLU A 2 4.15 11.47 -13.43
CA GLU A 2 5.37 10.77 -13.87
C GLU A 2 6.49 11.67 -14.40
N VAL A 3 6.18 12.60 -15.32
CA VAL A 3 7.18 13.52 -15.93
C VAL A 3 7.87 14.41 -14.89
N PHE A 4 7.23 14.65 -13.75
CA PHE A 4 7.72 15.52 -12.68
C PHE A 4 8.20 14.76 -11.45
N THR A 5 7.66 13.56 -11.18
CA THR A 5 7.95 12.77 -9.98
C THR A 5 8.83 11.55 -10.25
N GLY A 6 8.98 11.14 -11.52
CA GLY A 6 9.66 9.91 -11.94
C GLY A 6 8.96 8.61 -11.50
N ARG A 7 7.79 8.70 -10.84
CA ARG A 7 7.07 7.54 -10.30
C ARG A 7 5.95 7.12 -11.24
N PRO A 8 5.96 5.87 -11.74
CA PRO A 8 4.90 5.36 -12.60
C PRO A 8 3.55 5.43 -11.87
N GLY A 9 2.52 5.91 -12.57
CA GLY A 9 1.15 5.85 -12.11
C GLY A 9 0.68 4.40 -12.10
N VAL A 10 -0.10 4.05 -11.09
CA VAL A 10 -0.71 2.72 -10.97
C VAL A 10 -2.20 2.86 -11.26
N TYR A 11 -2.69 2.09 -12.23
CA TYR A 11 -4.13 1.94 -12.45
C TYR A 11 -4.67 0.87 -11.51
N VAL A 12 -5.65 1.24 -10.69
CA VAL A 12 -6.25 0.36 -9.69
C VAL A 12 -7.68 0.03 -10.12
N PRO A 13 -8.01 -1.26 -10.35
CA PRO A 13 -9.38 -1.65 -10.66
C PRO A 13 -10.34 -1.32 -9.50
N ILE A 14 -11.58 -0.94 -9.82
CA ILE A 14 -12.61 -0.57 -8.82
C ILE A 14 -12.79 -1.67 -7.76
N LYS A 15 -12.77 -2.95 -8.16
CA LYS A 15 -12.89 -4.09 -7.25
C LYS A 15 -11.79 -4.07 -6.18
N GLU A 16 -10.56 -3.75 -6.56
CA GLU A 16 -9.42 -3.68 -5.65
C GLU A 16 -9.50 -2.43 -4.76
N THR A 17 -9.96 -1.31 -5.31
CA THR A 17 -10.23 -0.09 -4.52
C THR A 17 -11.25 -0.39 -3.41
N VAL A 18 -12.42 -0.94 -3.77
CA VAL A 18 -13.49 -1.24 -2.81
C VAL A 18 -13.02 -2.26 -1.77
N ARG A 19 -12.29 -3.31 -2.18
CA ARG A 19 -11.72 -4.30 -1.26
C ARG A 19 -10.76 -3.64 -0.27
N GLY A 20 -9.79 -2.88 -0.75
CA GLY A 20 -8.76 -2.25 0.09
C GLY A 20 -9.37 -1.32 1.13
N PHE A 21 -10.27 -0.42 0.72
CA PHE A 21 -10.94 0.47 1.68
C PHE A 21 -11.80 -0.29 2.70
N ARG A 22 -12.49 -1.36 2.30
CA ARG A 22 -13.24 -2.18 3.25
C ARG A 22 -12.32 -2.85 4.28
N GLU A 23 -11.20 -3.42 3.85
CA GLU A 23 -10.26 -4.07 4.76
C GLU A 23 -9.62 -3.08 5.76
N ILE A 24 -9.33 -1.85 5.31
CA ILE A 24 -8.89 -0.76 6.20
C ILE A 24 -9.97 -0.44 7.24
N LEU A 25 -11.23 -0.30 6.83
CA LEU A 25 -12.35 -0.02 7.76
C LEU A 25 -12.64 -1.18 8.73
N GLU A 26 -12.32 -2.41 8.33
CA GLU A 26 -12.42 -3.61 9.17
C GLU A 26 -11.25 -3.76 10.15
N GLY A 27 -10.24 -2.87 10.10
CA GLY A 27 -9.07 -2.88 10.99
C GLY A 27 -8.04 -3.97 10.67
N LYS A 28 -8.07 -4.55 9.45
CA LYS A 28 -7.21 -5.68 9.07
C LYS A 28 -5.74 -5.32 8.87
N HIS A 29 -5.44 -4.03 8.79
CA HIS A 29 -4.11 -3.50 8.46
C HIS A 29 -3.66 -2.46 9.50
N ASP A 30 -4.27 -2.46 10.69
CA ASP A 30 -4.03 -1.47 11.76
C ASP A 30 -2.62 -1.57 12.35
N GLU A 31 -1.95 -2.71 12.18
CA GLU A 31 -0.55 -2.92 12.56
C GLU A 31 0.45 -2.25 11.60
N ILE A 32 -0.01 -1.83 10.42
CA ILE A 32 0.85 -1.27 9.37
C ILE A 32 1.02 0.24 9.58
N PRO A 33 2.26 0.77 9.68
CA PRO A 33 2.48 2.21 9.79
C PRO A 33 1.97 2.97 8.57
N GLU A 34 1.36 4.13 8.79
CA GLU A 34 0.74 5.00 7.77
C GLU A 34 1.65 5.29 6.56
N GLN A 35 2.97 5.36 6.78
CA GLN A 35 3.95 5.62 5.72
C GLN A 35 3.88 4.59 4.57
N HIS A 36 3.45 3.35 4.85
CA HIS A 36 3.34 2.30 3.84
C HIS A 36 2.14 2.52 2.88
N PHE A 37 1.11 3.23 3.34
CA PHE A 37 -0.07 3.59 2.54
C PHE A 37 0.19 4.77 1.61
N TYR A 38 1.23 5.56 1.87
CA TYR A 38 1.55 6.72 1.06
C TYR A 38 1.98 6.29 -0.36
N MET A 39 1.26 6.82 -1.36
CA MET A 39 1.45 6.49 -2.78
C MET A 39 1.48 4.98 -3.07
N ALA A 40 0.70 4.19 -2.34
CA ALA A 40 0.39 2.82 -2.71
C ALA A 40 -0.75 2.81 -3.74
N GLY A 41 -0.67 1.91 -4.72
CA GLY A 41 -1.77 1.67 -5.64
C GLY A 41 -2.82 0.73 -5.04
N THR A 42 -2.39 -0.45 -4.60
CA THR A 42 -3.29 -1.47 -4.03
C THR A 42 -2.97 -1.72 -2.56
N ILE A 43 -3.91 -2.34 -1.83
CA ILE A 43 -3.68 -2.73 -0.44
C ILE A 43 -2.60 -3.82 -0.34
N ASP A 44 -2.50 -4.70 -1.33
CA ASP A 44 -1.47 -5.75 -1.34
C ASP A 44 -0.06 -5.15 -1.44
N GLU A 45 0.09 -4.04 -2.16
CA GLU A 45 1.36 -3.30 -2.22
C GLU A 45 1.74 -2.72 -0.84
N VAL A 46 0.76 -2.27 -0.05
CA VAL A 46 0.99 -1.80 1.32
C VAL A 46 1.53 -2.94 2.19
N VAL A 47 0.88 -4.11 2.14
CA VAL A 47 1.29 -5.31 2.88
C VAL A 47 2.69 -5.76 2.44
N GLU A 48 2.96 -5.82 1.14
CA GLU A 48 4.26 -6.22 0.62
C GLU A 48 5.38 -5.28 1.08
N ARG A 49 5.15 -3.97 1.03
CA ARG A 49 6.11 -2.96 1.53
C ARG A 49 6.37 -3.15 3.02
N TYR A 50 5.32 -3.37 3.81
CA TYR A 50 5.42 -3.58 5.25
C TYR A 50 6.23 -4.83 5.60
N GLU A 51 5.96 -5.95 4.93
CA GLU A 51 6.70 -7.20 5.14
C GLU A 51 8.18 -7.06 4.75
N LYS A 52 8.48 -6.35 3.66
CA LYS A 52 9.87 -6.04 3.27
C LYS A 52 10.60 -5.18 4.30
N ASP A 53 9.96 -4.13 4.81
CA ASP A 53 10.53 -3.26 5.84
C ASP A 53 10.77 -4.00 7.15
N LYS A 54 9.82 -4.86 7.55
CA LYS A 54 9.95 -5.75 8.72
C LYS A 54 11.09 -6.76 8.56
N ALA A 55 11.25 -7.35 7.38
CA ALA A 55 12.35 -8.28 7.09
C ALA A 55 13.72 -7.59 7.08
N GLY A 56 13.81 -6.37 6.55
CA GLY A 56 15.06 -5.60 6.47
C GLY A 56 15.56 -5.07 7.81
N ARG A 57 14.70 -4.93 8.82
CA ARG A 57 15.09 -4.54 10.19
C ARG A 57 15.66 -5.69 11.04
N ASN A 58 15.53 -6.94 10.57
CA ASN A 58 15.98 -8.13 11.30
C ASN A 58 17.36 -8.66 10.86
N GLY A 59 18.09 -7.92 10.01
CA GLY A 59 19.48 -8.20 9.62
C GLY A 59 20.43 -7.12 10.11
#